data_AF-A0A833NZ28-F1
#
_entry.id   AF-A0A833NZ28-F1
#
_cell.length_a   1.000
_cell.length_b   1.000
_cell.length_c   1.000
_cell.angle_alpha   90.00
_cell.angle_beta   90.00
_cell.angle_gamma   90.00
#
_symmetry.space_group_name_H-M   'P 1'
#
loop_
_entity.id
_entity.type
_entity.pdbx_description
1 polymer ?
#
loop_
_entity_poly.entity_id
_entity_poly.type
_entity_poly.pdbx_seq_one_letter_code
_entity_poly.pdbx_strand_id
1 'polypeptide(L)'
;MKTTETVNEWAEKAEGDYETVLDLKKKNKKCQQYIIAFHCQQCIEKYLKAILTSYEIPFPKQHDLEQLLVLFLPKDILLAPIRKQLKILTPYAV
;
A
#
# COMPACT_ATOMS: atom_id res chain seq x y z
N MET A 1 2.19 -13.86 -21.24
CA MET A 1 2.83 -12.59 -20.83
C MET A 1 2.31 -12.25 -19.44
N LYS A 2 3.19 -12.10 -18.43
CA LYS A 2 2.78 -11.49 -17.15
C LYS A 2 2.55 -10.02 -17.46
N THR A 3 1.31 -9.55 -17.32
CA THR A 3 0.95 -8.13 -17.49
C THR A 3 1.73 -7.33 -16.45
N THR A 4 2.67 -6.49 -16.89
CA THR A 4 3.36 -5.55 -16.01
C THR A 4 2.36 -4.46 -15.70
N GLU A 5 1.93 -4.35 -14.44
CA GLU A 5 1.00 -3.30 -14.03
C GLU A 5 1.68 -1.93 -14.12
N THR A 6 0.96 -0.94 -14.64
CA THR A 6 1.49 0.43 -14.80
C THR A 6 1.43 1.23 -13.50
N VAL A 7 2.13 2.36 -13.44
CA VAL A 7 2.06 3.30 -12.30
C VAL A 7 0.62 3.73 -12.01
N ASN A 8 -0.13 4.05 -13.07
CA ASN A 8 -1.52 4.50 -12.95
C ASN A 8 -2.45 3.38 -12.48
N GLU A 9 -2.27 2.15 -12.98
CA GLU A 9 -3.07 1.00 -12.53
C GLU A 9 -2.88 0.71 -11.03
N TRP A 10 -1.66 0.85 -10.52
CA TRP A 10 -1.41 0.73 -9.08
C TRP A 10 -2.06 1.86 -8.28
N ALA A 11 -1.94 3.10 -8.75
CA ALA A 11 -2.54 4.25 -8.10
C ALA A 11 -4.08 4.14 -8.07
N GLU A 12 -4.72 3.80 -9.18
CA GLU A 12 -6.17 3.59 -9.27
C GLU A 12 -6.65 2.52 -8.28
N LYS A 13 -5.92 1.41 -8.15
CA LYS A 13 -6.26 0.38 -7.17
C LYS A 13 -6.07 0.85 -5.71
N ALA A 14 -5.13 1.76 -5.46
CA ALA A 14 -4.91 2.35 -4.14
C ALA A 14 -6.03 3.32 -3.77
N GLU A 15 -6.48 4.14 -4.73
CA GLU A 15 -7.64 5.02 -4.57
C GLU A 15 -8.91 4.21 -4.28
N GLY A 16 -9.13 3.09 -4.98
CA GLY A 16 -10.27 2.21 -4.72
C GLY A 16 -10.31 1.64 -3.29
N ASP A 17 -9.15 1.33 -2.69
CA ASP A 17 -9.09 0.95 -1.27
C ASP A 17 -9.42 2.14 -0.37
N TYR A 18 -8.92 3.33 -0.69
CA TYR A 18 -9.17 4.54 0.09
C TYR A 18 -10.66 4.92 0.09
N GLU A 19 -11.31 4.89 -1.07
CA GLU A 19 -12.76 5.08 -1.20
C GLU A 19 -13.53 4.06 -0.35
N THR A 20 -13.11 2.79 -0.39
CA THR A 20 -13.70 1.72 0.42
C THR A 20 -13.57 2.02 1.91
N VAL A 21 -12.41 2.51 2.38
CA VAL A 21 -12.20 2.94 3.76
C VAL A 21 -13.17 4.06 4.14
N LEU A 22 -13.33 5.08 3.28
CA LEU A 22 -14.24 6.20 3.53
C LEU A 22 -15.69 5.72 3.68
N ASP A 23 -16.14 4.80 2.83
CA ASP A 23 -17.49 4.28 2.87
C ASP A 23 -17.75 3.36 4.07
N LEU A 24 -16.79 2.52 4.44
CA LEU A 24 -16.88 1.69 5.64
C LEU A 24 -16.87 2.53 6.92
N LYS A 25 -16.05 3.60 6.96
CA LYS A 25 -15.98 4.52 8.10
C LYS A 25 -17.31 5.27 8.29
N LYS A 26 -17.98 5.68 7.22
CA LYS A 26 -19.33 6.29 7.28
C LYS A 26 -20.37 5.34 7.90
N LYS A 27 -20.31 4.04 7.58
CA LYS A 27 -21.21 3.02 8.14
C LYS A 27 -20.97 2.78 9.63
N ASN A 28 -19.77 3.10 10.14
CA ASN A 28 -19.36 3.04 11.55
C ASN A 28 -19.71 1.72 12.27
N LYS A 29 -19.60 0.58 11.56
CA LYS A 29 -19.87 -0.74 12.13
C LYS A 29 -18.62 -1.28 12.84
N LYS A 30 -18.71 -1.50 14.15
CA LYS A 30 -17.59 -2.04 14.96
C LYS A 30 -17.02 -3.36 14.39
N CYS A 31 -17.87 -4.25 13.90
CA CYS A 31 -17.44 -5.54 13.34
C CYS A 31 -16.62 -5.41 12.03
N GLN A 32 -16.54 -4.22 11.42
CA GLN A 32 -15.84 -3.98 10.16
C GLN A 32 -14.50 -3.24 10.36
N GLN A 33 -14.08 -3.00 11.59
CA GLN A 33 -12.82 -2.30 11.88
C GLN A 33 -11.59 -3.02 11.29
N TYR A 34 -11.59 -4.35 11.27
CA TYR A 34 -10.50 -5.12 10.66
C TYR A 34 -10.45 -4.93 9.14
N ILE A 35 -11.62 -4.84 8.47
CA ILE A 35 -11.72 -4.61 7.02
C ILE A 35 -11.19 -3.21 6.69
N ILE A 36 -11.49 -2.22 7.52
CA ILE A 36 -10.93 -0.86 7.36
C ILE A 36 -9.40 -0.90 7.46
N ALA A 37 -8.86 -1.57 8.47
CA ALA A 37 -7.41 -1.68 8.65
C ALA A 37 -6.73 -2.40 7.47
N PHE A 38 -7.37 -3.47 6.95
CA PHE A 38 -6.94 -4.18 5.75
C PHE A 38 -6.85 -3.25 4.54
N HIS A 39 -7.92 -2.51 4.21
CA HIS A 39 -7.88 -1.60 3.06
C HIS A 39 -6.89 -0.44 3.26
N CYS A 40 -6.68 0.06 4.49
CA CYS A 40 -5.63 1.03 4.75
C CYS A 40 -4.23 0.48 4.42
N GLN A 41 -3.95 -0.76 4.82
CA GLN A 41 -2.68 -1.42 4.51
C GLN A 41 -2.52 -1.61 3.00
N GLN A 42 -3.56 -2.12 2.32
CA GLN A 42 -3.57 -2.36 0.87
C GLN A 42 -3.40 -1.06 0.05
N CYS A 43 -4.07 0.01 0.47
CA CYS A 43 -3.95 1.34 -0.15
C CYS A 43 -2.48 1.79 -0.18
N ILE A 44 -1.80 1.71 0.97
CA ILE A 44 -0.40 2.10 1.11
C ILE A 44 0.52 1.16 0.32
N GLU A 45 0.27 -0.16 0.36
CA GLU A 45 1.03 -1.14 -0.41
C GLU A 45 1.02 -0.81 -1.90
N LYS A 46 -0.16 -0.49 -2.44
CA LYS A 46 -0.34 -0.21 -3.87
C LYS A 46 0.31 1.11 -4.28
N TYR A 47 0.25 2.15 -3.45
CA TYR A 47 1.03 3.37 -3.73
C TYR A 47 2.54 3.11 -3.69
N LEU A 48 3.04 2.33 -2.72
CA LEU A 48 4.46 1.97 -2.71
C LEU A 48 4.84 1.21 -3.98
N LYS A 49 3.99 0.31 -4.48
CA LYS A 49 4.22 -0.37 -5.77
C LYS A 49 4.13 0.57 -6.96
N ALA A 50 3.24 1.56 -6.96
CA ALA A 50 3.20 2.60 -7.99
C ALA A 50 4.53 3.37 -8.04
N ILE A 51 5.07 3.75 -6.87
CA ILE A 51 6.36 4.43 -6.75
C ILE A 51 7.49 3.52 -7.23
N LEU A 52 7.57 2.27 -6.77
CA LEU A 52 8.61 1.35 -7.24
C LEU A 52 8.53 1.14 -8.76
N THR A 53 7.32 1.08 -9.32
CA THR A 53 7.09 0.97 -10.76
C THR A 53 7.56 2.22 -11.52
N SER A 54 7.34 3.43 -10.99
CA SER A 54 7.79 4.67 -11.65
C SER A 54 9.31 4.83 -11.68
N TYR A 55 10.02 4.15 -10.78
CA TYR A 55 11.47 4.06 -10.74
C TYR A 55 12.03 2.78 -11.39
N GLU A 56 11.17 1.99 -12.05
CA GLU A 56 11.51 0.71 -12.69
C GLU A 56 12.19 -0.29 -11.74
N ILE A 57 11.84 -0.24 -10.45
CA ILE A 57 12.38 -1.12 -9.41
C ILE A 57 11.51 -2.37 -9.33
N PRO A 58 12.05 -3.57 -9.59
CA PRO A 58 11.30 -4.80 -9.41
C PRO A 58 11.06 -5.07 -7.92
N PHE A 59 9.89 -5.58 -7.59
CA PHE A 59 9.52 -5.93 -6.23
C PHE A 59 8.87 -7.32 -6.15
N PRO A 60 9.04 -8.04 -5.03
CA PRO A 60 8.41 -9.33 -4.85
C PRO A 60 6.90 -9.20 -4.65
N LYS A 61 6.16 -10.27 -4.95
CA LYS A 61 4.74 -10.40 -4.53
C LYS A 61 4.66 -10.76 -3.06
N GLN A 62 5.06 -9.84 -2.19
CA GLN A 62 4.94 -9.94 -0.74
C GLN A 62 4.20 -8.70 -0.20
N HIS A 63 3.44 -8.88 0.87
CA HIS A 63 2.63 -7.84 1.49
C HIS A 63 3.34 -7.11 2.64
N ASP A 64 4.68 -7.15 2.64
CA ASP A 64 5.49 -6.49 3.66
C ASP A 64 5.84 -5.07 3.22
N LEU A 65 5.17 -4.09 3.85
CA LEU A 65 5.36 -2.68 3.55
C LEU A 65 6.78 -2.18 3.86
N GLU A 66 7.44 -2.72 4.89
CA GLU A 66 8.84 -2.32 5.20
C GLU A 66 9.78 -2.79 4.10
N GLN A 67 9.58 -3.99 3.56
CA GLN A 67 10.40 -4.50 2.46
C GLN A 67 10.25 -3.64 1.20
N LEU A 68 9.02 -3.24 0.86
CA LEU A 68 8.77 -2.34 -0.28
C LEU A 68 9.45 -0.98 -0.08
N LEU A 69 9.38 -0.42 1.14
CA LEU A 69 10.07 0.83 1.46
C LEU A 69 11.59 0.69 1.30
N VAL A 70 12.18 -0.40 1.82
CA VAL A 70 13.63 -0.64 1.76
C VAL A 70 14.13 -0.70 0.31
N LEU A 71 13.33 -1.20 -0.63
CA LEU A 71 13.68 -1.17 -2.06
C LEU A 71 13.75 0.25 -2.63
N PHE A 72 12.94 1.18 -2.10
CA PHE A 72 12.88 2.56 -2.55
C PHE A 72 13.97 3.45 -1.94
N LEU A 73 14.32 3.25 -0.67
CA LEU A 73 15.25 4.13 0.08
C LEU A 73 16.62 4.40 -0.61
N PRO A 74 17.22 3.47 -1.38
CA PRO A 74 18.44 3.76 -2.13
C PRO A 74 18.27 4.78 -3.27
N LYS A 75 17.03 5.03 -3.74
CA LYS A 75 16.74 6.05 -4.75
C LYS A 75 16.40 7.40 -4.14
N ASP A 76 15.61 7.41 -3.09
CA ASP A 76 15.20 8.61 -2.38
C ASP A 76 14.83 8.30 -0.93
N ILE A 77 15.30 9.13 -0.01
CA ILE A 77 15.04 9.00 1.43
C ILE A 77 13.73 9.68 1.87
N LEU A 78 13.00 10.32 0.94
CA LEU A 78 11.75 11.04 1.21
C LEU A 78 10.75 10.24 2.07
N LEU A 79 10.68 8.93 1.85
CA LEU A 79 9.77 8.02 2.56
C LEU A 79 10.38 7.37 3.81
N ALA A 80 11.64 7.63 4.16
CA ALA A 80 12.25 7.11 5.38
C ALA A 80 11.45 7.41 6.67
N PRO A 81 10.84 8.61 6.85
CA PRO A 81 10.11 8.93 8.07
C PRO A 81 8.87 8.08 8.32
N ILE A 82 8.26 7.49 7.28
CA ILE A 82 7.02 6.69 7.42
C ILE A 82 7.27 5.23 7.79
N ARG A 83 8.54 4.80 7.89
CA ARG A 83 8.91 3.39 8.16
C ARG A 83 8.21 2.81 9.38
N LYS A 84 8.12 3.56 10.47
CA LYS A 84 7.48 3.09 11.71
C LYS A 84 5.97 2.84 11.51
N GLN A 85 5.30 3.70 10.74
CA GLN A 85 3.89 3.59 10.41
C GLN A 85 3.64 2.38 9.52
N LEU A 86 4.52 2.14 8.53
CA LEU A 86 4.45 0.94 7.69
C LEU A 86 4.55 -0.34 8.52
N LYS A 87 5.50 -0.40 9.47
CA LYS A 87 5.65 -1.53 10.39
C LYS A 87 4.38 -1.81 11.20
N ILE A 88 3.68 -0.77 11.65
CA ILE A 88 2.41 -0.90 12.38
C ILE A 88 1.31 -1.44 11.47
N LEU A 89 1.36 -1.11 10.18
CA LEU A 89 0.33 -1.50 9.22
C LEU A 89 0.53 -2.89 8.61
N THR A 90 1.77 -3.36 8.45
CA THR A 90 2.09 -4.67 7.85
C THR A 90 1.25 -5.83 8.39
N PRO A 91 0.96 -5.96 9.70
CA PRO A 91 0.15 -7.06 10.22
C PRO A 91 -1.32 -7.09 9.74
N TYR A 92 -1.82 -6.03 9.11
CA TYR A 92 -3.21 -5.95 8.63
C TYR A 92 -3.41 -6.45 7.20
N ALA A 93 -2.38 -7.00 6.54
CA ALA A 93 -2.47 -7.57 5.18
C ALA A 93 -3.19 -8.93 5.09
N VAL A 94 -4.15 -9.20 5.99
CA VAL A 94 -4.79 -10.51 6.23
C VAL A 94 -5.97 -10.75 5.30
#